data_AF-A0A2T0WHV0-F1
#
_entry.id   AF-A0A2T0WHV0-F1
#
_cell.length_a   1.000
_cell.length_b   1.000
_cell.length_c   1.000
_cell.angle_alpha   90.00
_cell.angle_beta   90.00
_cell.angle_gamma   90.00
#
_symmetry.space_group_name_H-M   'P 1'
#
loop_
_entity.id
_entity.type
_entity.pdbx_description
1 polymer ?
#
loop_
_entity_poly.entity_id
_entity_poly.type
_entity_poly.pdbx_seq_one_letter_code
_entity_poly.pdbx_strand_id
1 'polypeptide(L)'
;MKNSLPLLVILFVISSCSCEPENLIKGAMWGFSKMVGEGYFPSEEILEFGEFERVEVNMNRSNVDGENHSFVQLRFYNGKNPALQYNQENIALRCAELYAQEYSKIKKYKEIQIVFIQSDPINPDNFAMNEYSFNVQDLLNTKNPTL
;
A
#
# COMPACT_ATOMS: atom_id res chain seq x y z
N MET A 1 -43.09 -36.44 -31.53
CA MET A 1 -42.69 -36.95 -30.20
C MET A 1 -41.23 -36.58 -30.02
N LYS A 2 -40.95 -35.44 -29.37
CA LYS A 2 -40.63 -35.29 -27.94
C LYS A 2 -39.32 -35.99 -27.55
N ASN A 3 -38.49 -35.23 -26.82
CA ASN A 3 -37.36 -35.64 -25.97
C ASN A 3 -35.98 -35.46 -26.62
N SER A 4 -34.93 -34.94 -25.97
CA SER A 4 -34.70 -34.02 -24.85
C SER A 4 -33.17 -34.06 -24.64
N LEU A 5 -32.53 -32.90 -24.54
CA LEU A 5 -31.12 -32.74 -24.11
C LEU A 5 -30.90 -33.40 -22.73
N PRO A 6 -29.70 -33.91 -22.40
CA PRO A 6 -28.72 -33.08 -21.65
C PRO A 6 -27.26 -33.36 -22.07
N LEU A 7 -26.40 -32.39 -22.42
CA LEU A 7 -25.67 -31.43 -21.57
C LEU A 7 -25.29 -31.97 -20.18
N LEU A 8 -24.25 -32.83 -20.07
CA LEU A 8 -23.58 -33.09 -18.78
C LEU A 8 -22.21 -33.83 -18.90
N VAL A 9 -21.16 -33.23 -19.46
CA VAL A 9 -19.77 -33.75 -19.26
C VAL A 9 -18.72 -32.62 -19.30
N ILE A 10 -18.80 -31.63 -18.40
CA ILE A 10 -17.64 -30.78 -18.07
C ILE A 10 -17.72 -30.43 -16.59
N LEU A 11 -17.33 -31.37 -15.73
CA LEU A 11 -17.20 -31.15 -14.28
C LEU A 11 -16.35 -32.28 -13.69
N PHE A 12 -15.03 -32.27 -13.91
CA PHE A 12 -14.08 -33.09 -13.12
C PHE A 12 -12.60 -32.77 -13.45
N VAL A 13 -12.11 -31.55 -13.16
CA VAL A 13 -10.65 -31.29 -12.98
C VAL A 13 -10.35 -30.02 -12.17
N ILE A 14 -11.03 -29.84 -11.03
CA ILE A 14 -10.54 -28.94 -9.96
C ILE A 14 -10.56 -29.69 -8.64
N SER A 15 -9.78 -30.75 -8.57
CA SER A 15 -9.44 -31.42 -7.32
C SER A 15 -8.00 -31.08 -6.95
N SER A 16 -7.88 -30.40 -5.82
CA SER A 16 -6.70 -30.36 -4.95
C SER A 16 -5.59 -29.35 -5.29
N CYS A 17 -5.82 -28.09 -4.93
CA CYS A 17 -4.73 -27.20 -4.52
C CYS A 17 -4.91 -26.91 -3.02
N SER A 18 -4.23 -27.70 -2.18
CA SER A 18 -3.96 -27.35 -0.79
C SER A 18 -2.86 -26.28 -0.79
N CYS A 19 -3.21 -25.06 -1.16
CA CYS A 19 -2.37 -23.89 -0.92
C CYS A 19 -3.10 -23.08 0.15
N GLU A 20 -2.42 -22.81 1.26
CA GLU A 20 -2.89 -21.96 2.36
C GLU A 20 -3.63 -20.74 1.80
N PRO A 21 -4.97 -20.74 1.85
CA PRO A 21 -5.75 -19.73 1.14
C PRO A 21 -5.67 -18.38 1.86
N GLU A 22 -5.32 -18.35 3.15
CA GLU A 22 -5.29 -17.11 3.93
C GLU A 22 -4.25 -16.10 3.44
N ASN A 23 -3.10 -16.55 2.93
CA ASN A 23 -2.06 -15.64 2.44
C ASN A 23 -2.22 -15.31 0.95
N LEU A 24 -2.68 -16.26 0.13
CA LEU A 24 -2.95 -16.04 -1.30
C LEU A 24 -4.19 -15.17 -1.54
N ILE A 25 -5.23 -15.28 -0.70
CA ILE A 25 -6.44 -14.45 -0.82
C ILE A 25 -6.14 -12.99 -0.45
N LYS A 26 -5.30 -12.74 0.58
CA LYS A 26 -4.86 -11.37 0.90
C LYS A 26 -4.22 -10.75 -0.34
N GLY A 27 -3.16 -11.34 -0.90
CA GLY A 27 -2.48 -10.86 -2.11
C GLY A 27 -3.39 -10.64 -3.33
N ALA A 28 -4.34 -11.55 -3.58
CA ALA A 28 -5.27 -11.44 -4.70
C ALA A 28 -6.33 -10.34 -4.55
N MET A 29 -6.71 -9.98 -3.32
CA MET A 29 -7.71 -8.94 -3.04
C MET A 29 -7.14 -7.52 -3.18
N TRP A 30 -5.84 -7.33 -2.92
CA TRP A 30 -5.12 -6.07 -3.23
C TRP A 30 -5.01 -5.81 -4.75
N GLY A 31 -4.99 -6.88 -5.55
CA GLY A 31 -4.82 -6.81 -7.01
C GLY A 31 -5.98 -6.16 -7.77
N PHE A 32 -7.15 -5.95 -7.13
CA PHE A 32 -8.36 -5.44 -7.80
C PHE A 32 -8.61 -3.93 -7.68
N SER A 33 -7.78 -3.20 -6.92
CA SER A 33 -7.87 -1.73 -6.79
C SER A 33 -6.81 -1.01 -7.64
N LYS A 34 -6.53 -1.50 -8.85
CA LYS A 34 -5.57 -0.91 -9.81
C LYS A 34 -6.07 0.38 -10.48
N MET A 35 -6.65 1.30 -9.71
CA MET A 35 -6.90 2.67 -10.17
C MET A 35 -6.20 3.64 -9.21
N VAL A 36 -4.87 3.55 -9.20
CA VAL A 36 -4.00 4.62 -8.76
C VAL A 36 -3.85 5.55 -9.97
N GLY A 37 -3.81 6.87 -9.78
CA GLY A 37 -3.54 7.83 -10.87
C GLY A 37 -2.15 7.65 -11.48
N GLU A 38 -1.37 8.72 -11.67
CA GLU A 38 0.03 8.61 -12.14
C GLU A 38 0.98 7.84 -11.18
N GLY A 39 0.46 7.28 -10.08
CA GLY A 39 1.23 6.68 -9.00
C GLY A 39 1.50 5.19 -9.12
N TYR A 40 2.60 4.77 -8.49
CA TYR A 40 3.03 3.38 -8.35
C TYR A 40 2.52 2.83 -7.02
N PHE A 41 2.01 1.61 -7.00
CA PHE A 41 1.57 0.96 -5.76
C PHE A 41 2.81 0.48 -4.96
N PRO A 42 2.84 0.59 -3.63
CA PRO A 42 3.98 0.15 -2.83
C PRO A 42 4.23 -1.36 -2.98
N SER A 43 5.48 -1.81 -2.80
CA SER A 43 5.81 -3.24 -2.81
C SER A 43 5.15 -4.03 -1.68
N GLU A 44 5.06 -5.35 -1.86
CA GLU A 44 4.57 -6.27 -0.83
C GLU A 44 5.37 -6.15 0.48
N GLU A 45 6.69 -5.91 0.41
CA GLU A 45 7.53 -5.64 1.58
C GLU A 45 7.00 -4.46 2.42
N ILE A 46 6.57 -3.37 1.76
CA ILE A 46 5.99 -2.21 2.45
C ILE A 46 4.65 -2.56 3.12
N LEU A 47 3.84 -3.39 2.48
CA LEU A 47 2.52 -3.80 2.97
C LEU A 47 2.61 -4.72 4.20
N GLU A 48 3.61 -5.61 4.21
CA GLU A 48 3.84 -6.58 5.28
C GLU A 48 4.27 -5.93 6.60
N PHE A 49 4.94 -4.77 6.58
CA PHE A 49 5.40 -4.11 7.81
C PHE A 49 4.30 -3.85 8.83
N GLY A 50 3.09 -3.52 8.38
CA GLY A 50 2.02 -3.10 9.28
C GLY A 50 0.82 -4.02 9.32
N GLU A 51 0.80 -5.09 8.53
CA GLU A 51 -0.43 -5.89 8.30
C GLU A 51 -1.63 -4.97 7.99
N PHE A 52 -1.41 -3.99 7.11
CA PHE A 52 -2.42 -2.98 6.79
C PHE A 52 -3.61 -3.62 6.06
N GLU A 53 -4.80 -3.08 6.25
CA GLU A 53 -6.00 -3.56 5.54
C GLU A 53 -6.19 -2.91 4.17
N ARG A 54 -5.69 -1.67 4.04
CA ARG A 54 -5.77 -0.89 2.81
C ARG A 54 -4.60 0.07 2.73
N VAL A 55 -4.15 0.35 1.51
CA VAL A 55 -3.16 1.38 1.22
C VAL A 55 -3.63 2.23 0.05
N GLU A 56 -3.48 3.55 0.18
CA GLU A 56 -3.78 4.52 -0.86
C GLU A 56 -2.54 5.35 -1.17
N VAL A 57 -2.32 5.62 -2.46
CA VAL A 57 -1.23 6.49 -2.92
C VAL A 57 -1.83 7.71 -3.60
N ASN A 58 -1.54 8.88 -3.05
CA ASN A 58 -1.91 10.17 -3.64
C ASN A 58 -0.65 10.90 -4.07
N MET A 59 -0.67 11.47 -5.27
CA MET A 59 0.43 12.27 -5.78
C MET A 59 -0.08 13.67 -6.05
N ASN A 60 0.57 14.66 -5.44
CA ASN A 60 0.25 16.05 -5.67
C ASN A 60 1.47 16.77 -6.24
N ARG A 61 1.22 17.60 -7.24
CA ARG A 61 2.18 18.58 -7.76
C ARG A 61 1.40 19.84 -8.09
N SER A 62 1.69 20.90 -7.36
CA SER A 62 1.15 22.24 -7.61
C SER A 62 2.26 23.26 -7.61
N ASN A 63 2.16 24.22 -8.52
CA ASN A 63 2.97 25.44 -8.47
C ASN A 63 2.05 26.56 -8.02
N VAL A 64 2.30 27.12 -6.83
CA VAL A 64 1.54 28.23 -6.26
C VAL A 64 2.54 29.33 -5.93
N ASP A 65 2.33 30.52 -6.47
CA ASP A 65 3.19 31.70 -6.26
C ASP A 65 4.69 31.48 -6.53
N GLY A 66 5.02 30.61 -7.49
CA GLY A 66 6.39 30.26 -7.85
C GLY A 66 7.02 29.18 -6.96
N GLU A 67 6.35 28.77 -5.88
CA GLU A 67 6.77 27.64 -5.04
C GLU A 67 6.20 26.32 -5.58
N ASN A 68 7.09 25.36 -5.80
CA ASN A 68 6.73 24.03 -6.27
C ASN A 68 6.45 23.11 -5.07
N HIS A 69 5.17 22.89 -4.78
CA HIS A 69 4.72 21.92 -3.79
C HIS A 69 4.50 20.59 -4.51
N SER A 70 5.36 19.61 -4.24
CA SER A 70 5.23 18.29 -4.81
C SER A 70 5.49 17.23 -3.75
N PHE A 71 4.49 16.41 -3.49
CA PHE A 71 4.60 15.31 -2.52
C PHE A 71 3.93 14.05 -3.03
N VAL A 72 4.44 12.91 -2.59
CA VAL A 72 3.75 11.62 -2.67
C VAL A 72 3.26 11.28 -1.28
N GLN A 73 1.98 10.97 -1.12
CA GLN A 73 1.39 10.56 0.14
C GLN A 73 0.96 9.10 0.07
N LEU A 74 1.49 8.27 0.97
CA LEU A 74 1.07 6.90 1.18
C LEU A 74 0.22 6.87 2.46
N ARG A 75 -1.04 6.44 2.33
CA ARG A 75 -1.97 6.32 3.45
C ARG A 75 -2.20 4.84 3.75
N PHE A 76 -1.86 4.41 4.94
CA PHE A 76 -1.95 3.04 5.42
C PHE A 76 -3.07 2.92 6.45
N TYR A 77 -4.02 2.02 6.22
CA TYR A 77 -5.22 1.91 7.04
C TYR A 77 -5.20 0.66 7.92
N ASN A 78 -5.62 0.83 9.17
CA ASN A 78 -5.92 -0.21 10.15
C ASN A 78 -4.81 -1.26 10.27
N GLY A 79 -3.56 -0.81 10.45
CA GLY A 79 -2.44 -1.72 10.64
C GLY A 79 -2.55 -2.51 11.94
N LYS A 80 -2.31 -3.82 11.87
CA LYS A 80 -2.46 -4.75 13.00
C LYS A 80 -1.15 -5.10 13.68
N ASN A 81 -0.01 -4.79 13.06
CA ASN A 81 1.30 -5.07 13.65
C ASN A 81 1.48 -4.27 14.95
N PRO A 82 1.72 -4.92 16.11
CA PRO A 82 1.94 -4.23 17.39
C PRO A 82 3.10 -3.22 17.35
N ALA A 83 4.08 -3.41 16.47
CA ALA A 83 5.21 -2.48 16.28
C ALA A 83 4.79 -1.07 15.88
N LEU A 84 3.60 -0.92 15.29
CA LEU A 84 3.03 0.39 14.94
C LEU A 84 2.70 1.24 16.17
N GLN A 85 2.58 0.67 17.37
CA GLN A 85 2.26 1.43 18.59
C GLN A 85 3.49 2.08 19.23
N TYR A 86 4.68 1.49 19.08
CA TYR A 86 5.88 1.91 19.79
C TYR A 86 7.05 2.28 18.86
N ASN A 87 6.98 1.96 17.58
CA ASN A 87 8.06 2.18 16.61
C ASN A 87 7.56 2.80 15.29
N GLN A 88 6.45 3.54 15.36
CA GLN A 88 5.73 4.02 14.19
C GLN A 88 6.58 4.91 13.26
N GLU A 89 7.42 5.78 13.83
CA GLU A 89 8.30 6.69 13.07
C GLU A 89 9.34 5.93 12.25
N ASN A 90 10.02 4.95 12.84
CA ASN A 90 11.00 4.14 12.11
C ASN A 90 10.34 3.28 11.03
N ILE A 91 9.13 2.77 11.29
CA ILE A 91 8.34 2.08 10.26
C ILE A 91 8.00 3.06 9.12
N ALA A 92 7.59 4.28 9.44
CA ALA A 92 7.33 5.32 8.44
C ALA A 92 8.57 5.61 7.59
N LEU A 93 9.72 5.81 8.24
CA LEU A 93 10.99 6.04 7.56
C LEU A 93 11.31 4.89 6.61
N ARG A 94 11.21 3.64 7.08
CA ARG A 94 11.49 2.45 6.26
C ARG A 94 10.56 2.35 5.05
N CYS A 95 9.27 2.62 5.22
CA CYS A 95 8.31 2.68 4.12
C CYS A 95 8.68 3.76 3.10
N ALA A 96 9.09 4.94 3.57
CA ALA A 96 9.50 6.05 2.71
C ALA A 96 10.80 5.74 1.94
N GLU A 97 11.79 5.13 2.60
CA GLU A 97 13.05 4.68 1.97
C GLU A 97 12.79 3.67 0.85
N LEU A 98 12.04 2.61 1.14
CA LEU A 98 11.71 1.58 0.16
C LEU A 98 10.96 2.17 -1.03
N TYR A 99 9.93 2.98 -0.76
CA TYR A 99 9.16 3.61 -1.83
C TYR A 99 10.02 4.56 -2.69
N ALA A 100 10.94 5.31 -2.08
CA ALA A 100 11.88 6.16 -2.81
C ALA A 100 12.85 5.35 -3.69
N GLN A 101 13.27 4.17 -3.24
CA GLN A 101 14.15 3.30 -4.01
C GLN A 101 13.44 2.65 -5.20
N GLU A 102 12.19 2.25 -5.02
CA GLU A 102 11.41 1.52 -6.03
C GLU A 102 10.75 2.45 -7.07
N TYR A 103 10.27 3.63 -6.65
CA TYR A 103 9.57 4.53 -7.55
C TYR A 103 10.53 5.37 -8.40
N SER A 104 10.76 4.93 -9.64
CA SER A 104 11.69 5.57 -10.59
C SER A 104 11.52 7.09 -10.80
N LYS A 105 10.30 7.63 -10.61
CA LYS A 105 10.02 9.07 -10.78
C LYS A 105 10.01 9.85 -9.47
N ILE A 106 10.44 9.26 -8.35
CA ILE A 106 10.38 9.91 -7.03
C ILE A 106 11.12 11.25 -6.98
N LYS A 107 12.22 11.39 -7.73
CA LYS A 107 13.01 12.62 -7.84
C LYS A 107 12.24 13.84 -8.35
N LYS A 108 11.03 13.64 -8.89
CA LYS A 108 10.12 14.71 -9.31
C LYS A 108 9.22 15.23 -8.18
N TYR A 109 9.41 14.73 -6.97
CA TYR A 109 8.69 15.11 -5.77
C TYR A 109 9.69 15.59 -4.72
N LYS A 110 9.28 16.55 -3.90
CA LYS A 110 10.09 17.10 -2.82
C LYS A 110 10.04 16.20 -1.59
N GLU A 111 8.85 15.68 -1.28
CA GLU A 111 8.57 14.96 -0.03
C GLU A 111 7.79 13.66 -0.26
N ILE A 112 8.01 12.68 0.61
CA ILE A 112 7.14 11.53 0.82
C ILE A 112 6.46 11.72 2.17
N GLN A 113 5.14 11.63 2.18
CA GLN A 113 4.31 11.64 3.38
C GLN A 113 3.80 10.23 3.64
N ILE A 114 4.01 9.75 4.86
CA ILE A 114 3.48 8.49 5.36
C ILE A 114 2.40 8.80 6.37
N VAL A 115 1.17 8.37 6.11
CA VAL A 115 0.02 8.59 6.97
C VAL A 115 -0.50 7.24 7.43
N PHE A 116 -0.51 7.00 8.73
CA PHE A 116 -1.20 5.85 9.32
C PHE A 116 -2.57 6.29 9.81
N ILE A 117 -3.59 5.52 9.44
CA ILE A 117 -4.99 5.81 9.73
C ILE A 117 -5.57 4.64 10.47
N GLN A 118 -6.09 4.88 11.67
CA GLN A 118 -6.78 3.87 12.47
C GLN A 118 -8.23 4.29 12.63
N SER A 119 -9.14 3.59 11.95
CA SER A 119 -10.58 3.79 12.12
C SER A 119 -11.10 3.00 13.31
N ASP A 120 -12.12 3.54 13.98
CA ASP A 120 -12.89 2.82 14.99
C ASP A 120 -13.71 1.70 14.31
N PRO A 121 -13.67 0.44 14.80
CA PRO A 121 -14.38 -0.67 14.19
C PRO A 121 -15.91 -0.55 14.20
N ILE A 122 -16.47 0.22 15.15
CA ILE A 122 -17.91 0.41 15.36
C ILE A 122 -18.39 1.65 14.61
N ASN A 123 -17.54 2.69 14.52
CA ASN A 123 -17.85 3.91 13.79
C ASN A 123 -16.70 4.34 12.86
N PRO A 124 -16.67 3.90 11.60
CA PRO A 124 -15.57 4.16 10.67
C PRO A 124 -15.28 5.65 10.40
N ASP A 125 -16.27 6.53 10.62
CA ASP A 125 -16.11 7.99 10.49
C ASP A 125 -15.24 8.58 11.61
N ASN A 126 -15.07 7.85 12.72
CA ASN A 126 -14.13 8.20 13.77
C ASN A 126 -12.79 7.53 13.49
N PHE A 127 -11.75 8.32 13.21
CA PHE A 127 -10.41 7.82 12.92
C PHE A 127 -9.32 8.68 13.52
N ALA A 128 -8.21 8.06 13.89
CA ALA A 128 -6.97 8.71 14.29
C ALA A 128 -5.97 8.69 13.13
N MET A 129 -5.20 9.76 12.97
CA MET A 129 -4.15 9.87 11.95
C MET A 129 -2.82 10.29 12.55
N ASN A 130 -1.76 9.60 12.17
CA ASN A 130 -0.37 10.00 12.44
C ASN A 130 0.36 10.19 11.11
N GLU A 131 0.99 11.35 10.93
CA GLU A 131 1.66 11.74 9.69
C GLU A 131 3.16 11.94 9.92
N TYR A 132 3.96 11.43 8.99
CA TYR A 132 5.41 11.57 8.95
C TYR A 132 5.83 12.05 7.56
N SER A 133 6.65 13.10 7.49
CA SER A 133 7.09 13.69 6.23
C SER A 133 8.61 13.58 6.09
N PHE A 134 9.06 13.10 4.94
CA PHE A 134 10.47 12.86 4.65
C PHE A 134 10.88 13.54 3.35
N ASN A 135 12.03 14.21 3.34
CA ASN A 135 12.56 14.82 2.12
C ASN A 135 13.11 13.73 1.19
N VAL A 136 12.74 13.76 -0.09
CA VAL A 136 13.17 12.79 -1.08
C VAL A 136 14.68 12.79 -1.27
N GLN A 137 15.34 13.94 -1.22
CA GLN A 137 16.79 14.01 -1.39
C GLN A 137 17.52 13.33 -0.24
N ASP A 138 17.04 13.51 0.98
CA ASP A 138 17.65 12.89 2.17
C ASP A 138 17.55 11.36 2.06
N LEU A 139 16.36 10.83 1.74
CA LEU A 139 16.12 9.40 1.55
C LEU A 139 16.98 8.76 0.45
N LEU A 140 17.25 9.50 -0.63
CA LEU A 140 18.08 9.00 -1.74
C LEU A 140 19.58 9.08 -1.45
N ASN A 141 19.99 9.93 -0.50
CA ASN A 141 21.37 10.12 -0.09
C ASN A 141 21.80 9.14 1.01
N THR A 142 20.86 8.47 1.69
CA THR A 142 21.12 7.48 2.76
C THR A 142 21.74 6.16 2.30
N LYS A 143 22.43 6.10 1.15
CA LYS A 143 22.99 4.86 0.57
C LYS A 143 24.05 4.14 1.41
N ASN A 144 24.41 4.63 2.60
CA ASN A 144 25.22 3.89 3.56
C ASN A 144 24.73 4.15 5.00
N PRO A 145 23.77 3.35 5.53
CA PRO A 145 23.66 3.23 6.96
C PRO A 145 24.86 2.37 7.42
N THR A 146 25.87 3.01 8.01
CA THR A 146 26.77 2.30 8.93
C THR A 146 25.92 1.80 10.09
N LEU A 147 25.54 0.52 10.02
CA LEU A 147 25.27 -0.30 11.20
C LEU A 147 26.61 -0.64 11.88
#